data_AF-A0A379FIS3-F1
#
_entry.id   AF-A0A379FIS3-F1
#
_cell.length_a   1.000
_cell.length_b   1.000
_cell.length_c   1.000
_cell.angle_alpha   90.00
_cell.angle_beta   90.00
_cell.angle_gamma   90.00
#
_symmetry.space_group_name_H-M   'P 1'
#
loop_
_entity.id
_entity.type
_entity.pdbx_description
1 polymer ?
#
loop_
_entity_poly.entity_id
_entity_poly.type
_entity_poly.pdbx_seq_one_letter_code
_entity_poly.pdbx_strand_id
1 'polypeptide(L)'
;MGTVASVLQMLKLPDGTVKVLVEGIRRAKITTLSDNGEYFQAKAEYLDTPVVDEREQEVLNRTAINQFEGYIKLNKKIPPEVISLIACD
;
A
#
# COMPACT_ATOMS: atom_id res chain seq x y z
N MET A 1 0.94 9.39 9.56
CA MET A 1 0.05 9.14 8.40
C MET A 1 -0.45 7.71 8.49
N GLY A 2 -1.65 7.45 8.00
CA GLY A 2 -2.22 6.10 7.90
C GLY A 2 -2.64 5.77 6.47
N THR A 3 -3.20 4.59 6.29
CA THR A 3 -3.76 4.11 5.03
C THR A 3 -5.21 3.72 5.26
N VAL A 4 -6.13 4.32 4.50
CA VAL A 4 -7.51 3.83 4.41
C VAL A 4 -7.46 2.56 3.58
N ALA A 5 -7.99 1.48 4.14
CA ALA A 5 -7.98 0.15 3.53
C ALA A 5 -9.39 -0.45 3.57
N SER A 6 -9.71 -1.28 2.58
CA SER A 6 -10.90 -2.11 2.59
C SER A 6 -10.57 -3.49 3.18
N VAL A 7 -11.50 -4.04 3.95
CA VAL A 7 -11.43 -5.43 4.39
C VAL A 7 -12.01 -6.31 3.29
N LEU A 8 -11.16 -7.11 2.66
CA LEU A 8 -11.58 -8.01 1.58
C LEU A 8 -12.10 -9.34 2.12
N GLN A 9 -11.46 -9.86 3.17
CA GLN A 9 -11.82 -11.16 3.74
C GLN A 9 -11.51 -11.23 5.24
N MET A 10 -12.34 -11.95 5.98
CA MET A 10 -12.10 -12.33 7.38
C MET A 10 -12.27 -13.83 7.57
N LEU A 11 -11.28 -14.46 8.21
CA LEU A 11 -11.26 -15.89 8.53
C LEU A 11 -11.04 -16.06 10.03
N LYS A 12 -12.00 -16.68 10.71
CA LYS A 12 -11.80 -17.15 12.09
C LYS A 12 -11.08 -18.50 12.05
N LEU A 13 -9.92 -18.55 12.68
CA LEU A 13 -9.13 -19.76 12.83
C LEU A 13 -9.63 -20.59 14.03
N PRO A 14 -9.37 -21.91 14.07
CA PRO A 14 -9.85 -22.79 15.14
C PRO A 14 -9.34 -22.43 16.54
N ASP A 15 -8.24 -21.69 16.64
CA ASP A 15 -7.64 -21.18 17.87
C ASP A 15 -8.31 -19.89 18.39
N GLY A 16 -9.30 -19.36 17.67
CA GLY A 16 -10.00 -18.11 17.99
C GLY A 16 -9.38 -16.86 17.35
N THR A 17 -8.24 -16.97 16.67
CA THR A 17 -7.60 -15.84 15.97
C THR A 17 -8.38 -15.46 14.72
N VAL A 18 -8.44 -14.16 14.38
CA VAL A 18 -9.01 -13.68 13.12
C VAL A 18 -7.91 -13.28 12.15
N LYS A 19 -7.82 -13.97 11.02
CA LYS A 19 -6.99 -13.57 9.88
C LYS A 19 -7.79 -12.66 8.96
N VAL A 20 -7.30 -11.45 8.74
CA VAL A 20 -7.96 -10.44 7.90
C VAL A 20 -7.10 -10.16 6.67
N LEU A 21 -7.70 -10.22 5.47
CA LEU A 21 -7.09 -9.74 4.23
C LEU A 21 -7.61 -8.31 3.97
N VAL A 22 -6.68 -7.37 3.77
CA VAL A 22 -7.00 -5.97 3.52
C VAL A 22 -6.31 -5.47 2.27
N GLU A 23 -6.93 -4.52 1.60
CA GLU A 23 -6.36 -3.78 0.47
C GLU A 23 -6.26 -2.30 0.81
N GLY A 24 -5.05 -1.74 0.72
CA GLY A 24 -4.82 -0.32 0.94
C GLY A 24 -5.32 0.50 -0.25
N ILE A 25 -6.19 1.49 0.01
CA ILE A 25 -6.83 2.31 -1.03
C ILE A 25 -6.13 3.65 -1.17
N ARG A 26 -5.93 4.37 -0.06
CA ARG A 26 -5.39 5.74 -0.10
C ARG A 26 -4.69 6.11 1.19
N ARG A 27 -3.62 6.90 1.08
CA ARG A 27 -2.95 7.51 2.23
C ARG A 27 -3.85 8.58 2.85
N ALA A 28 -3.87 8.66 4.18
CA ALA A 28 -4.63 9.66 4.91
C ALA A 28 -3.83 10.25 6.08
N LYS A 29 -4.07 11.53 6.35
CA LYS A 29 -3.55 12.22 7.53
C LYS A 29 -4.61 12.18 8.61
N ILE A 30 -4.25 11.65 9.77
CA ILE A 30 -5.12 11.68 10.96
C ILE A 30 -5.16 13.13 11.47
N THR A 31 -6.35 13.68 11.60
CA THR A 31 -6.60 15.03 12.16
C THR A 31 -6.97 14.96 13.63
N THR A 32 -7.61 13.88 14.06
CA THR A 32 -7.92 13.62 15.48
C THR A 32 -7.92 12.12 15.73
N LEU A 33 -7.42 11.71 16.89
CA LEU A 33 -7.47 10.33 17.37
C LEU A 33 -8.11 10.32 18.76
N SER A 34 -9.08 9.44 18.96
CA SER A 34 -9.73 9.20 20.24
C SER A 34 -9.64 7.72 20.58
N ASP A 35 -9.32 7.43 21.83
CA ASP A 35 -9.33 6.10 22.40
C ASP A 35 -10.54 5.97 23.33
N ASN A 36 -11.36 4.96 23.12
CA ASN A 36 -12.52 4.66 23.97
C ASN A 36 -12.29 3.44 24.88
N GLY A 37 -11.09 2.88 24.88
CA GLY A 37 -10.72 1.67 25.64
C GLY A 37 -10.99 0.34 24.92
N GLU A 38 -11.76 0.35 23.82
CA GLU A 38 -12.02 -0.84 22.99
C GLU A 38 -11.28 -0.77 21.66
N TYR A 39 -11.26 0.41 21.04
CA TYR A 39 -10.61 0.67 19.77
C TYR A 39 -10.25 2.16 19.62
N PHE A 40 -9.34 2.42 18.68
CA PHE A 40 -9.04 3.78 18.25
C PHE A 40 -10.02 4.24 17.18
N GLN A 41 -10.62 5.40 17.40
CA GLN A 41 -11.40 6.10 16.39
C GLN A 41 -10.62 7.33 15.91
N ALA A 42 -10.58 7.55 14.60
CA ALA A 42 -9.84 8.66 14.02
C ALA A 42 -10.71 9.46 13.03
N LYS A 43 -10.54 10.78 13.05
CA LYS A 43 -10.87 11.63 11.89
C LYS A 43 -9.64 11.70 11.01
N ALA A 44 -9.81 11.51 9.71
CA ALA A 44 -8.71 11.52 8.76
C ALA A 44 -9.12 12.21 7.46
N GLU A 45 -8.15 12.87 6.84
CA GLU A 45 -8.29 13.51 5.53
C GLU A 45 -7.42 12.76 4.53
N TYR A 46 -7.93 12.58 3.31
CA TYR A 46 -7.14 11.99 2.24
C TYR A 46 -5.97 12.88 1.89
N LEU A 47 -4.83 12.24 1.64
CA LEU A 47 -3.66 12.91 1.13
C LEU A 47 -3.70 12.88 -0.39
N ASP A 48 -3.71 14.06 -0.98
CA ASP A 48 -3.58 14.20 -2.42
C ASP A 48 -2.15 13.87 -2.85
N THR A 49 -2.05 13.22 -4.00
CA THR A 49 -0.76 13.00 -4.64
C THR A 49 -0.31 14.33 -5.23
N PRO A 50 0.91 14.80 -4.92
CA PRO A 50 1.43 16.01 -5.54
C PRO A 50 1.52 15.82 -7.05
N VAL A 51 1.17 16.88 -7.79
CA VAL A 51 1.34 16.89 -9.25
C VAL A 51 2.84 17.01 -9.53
N VAL A 52 3.37 16.05 -10.29
CA VAL A 52 4.74 16.04 -10.81
C VAL A 52 4.65 16.35 -12.31
N ASP A 53 5.70 16.97 -12.86
CA ASP A 53 5.79 17.12 -14.31
C ASP A 53 5.73 15.75 -14.99
N GLU A 54 4.87 15.60 -16.01
CA GLU A 54 4.61 14.31 -16.64
C GLU A 54 5.88 13.67 -17.21
N ARG A 55 6.80 14.47 -17.76
CA ARG A 55 8.06 13.95 -18.32
C ARG A 55 9.00 13.50 -17.23
N GLU A 56 9.10 14.27 -16.15
CA GLU A 56 9.90 13.89 -14.99
C GLU A 56 9.37 12.60 -14.36
N GLN A 57 8.04 12.49 -14.22
CA GLN A 57 7.37 11.29 -13.71
C GLN A 57 7.64 10.07 -14.59
N GLU A 58 7.54 10.19 -15.92
CA GLU A 58 7.82 9.09 -16.84
C GLU A 58 9.28 8.60 -16.72
N VAL A 59 10.23 9.55 -16.66
CA VAL A 59 11.66 9.23 -16.51
C VAL A 59 11.93 8.53 -15.18
N LEU A 60 11.32 9.01 -14.09
CA LEU A 60 11.43 8.40 -12.76
C LEU A 60 10.83 6.99 -12.74
N ASN A 61 9.62 6.80 -13.28
CA ASN A 61 8.97 5.49 -13.34
C ASN A 61 9.83 4.47 -14.10
N ARG A 62 10.31 4.83 -15.30
CA ARG A 62 11.20 3.95 -16.08
C ARG A 62 12.47 3.60 -15.32
N THR A 63 13.06 4.58 -14.63
CA THR A 63 14.30 4.38 -13.86
C THR A 63 14.07 3.45 -12.67
N ALA A 64 12.96 3.64 -11.94
CA ALA A 64 12.58 2.81 -10.80
C ALA A 64 12.30 1.36 -11.22
N ILE A 65 11.56 1.15 -12.32
CA ILE A 65 11.28 -0.18 -12.87
C ILE A 65 12.59 -0.89 -13.24
N ASN A 66 13.47 -0.23 -14.00
CA ASN A 66 14.75 -0.83 -14.41
C ASN A 66 15.63 -1.22 -13.21
N GLN A 67 15.66 -0.40 -12.15
CA GLN A 67 16.38 -0.75 -10.92
C GLN A 67 15.74 -1.94 -10.21
N PHE A 68 14.41 -1.99 -10.16
CA PHE A 68 13.68 -3.08 -9.54
C PHE A 68 13.86 -4.42 -10.28
N GLU A 69 13.91 -4.40 -11.62
CA GLU A 69 14.26 -5.59 -12.42
C GLU A 69 15.65 -6.12 -12.08
N GLY A 70 16.63 -5.23 -11.92
CA GLY A 70 17.98 -5.59 -11.47
C GLY A 70 17.96 -6.24 -10.08
N TYR A 71 17.15 -5.72 -9.17
CA TYR A 71 17.01 -6.23 -7.81
C TYR A 71 16.39 -7.63 -7.77
N ILE A 72 15.32 -7.90 -8.53
CA ILE A 72 14.64 -9.20 -8.56
C ILE A 72 15.58 -10.31 -9.04
N LYS A 73 16.45 -10.03 -10.02
CA LYS A 73 17.45 -10.99 -10.51
C LYS A 73 18.40 -11.47 -9.41
N LEU A 74 18.61 -10.66 -8.38
CA LEU A 74 19.46 -10.97 -7.22
C LEU A 74 18.68 -11.61 -6.06
N ASN A 75 17.38 -11.38 -5.95
CA ASN A 75 16.53 -11.87 -4.86
C ASN A 75 15.45 -12.84 -5.32
N LYS A 76 15.75 -14.15 -5.27
CA LYS A 76 14.86 -15.24 -5.70
C LYS A 76 13.56 -15.41 -4.89
N LYS A 77 13.35 -14.64 -3.81
CA LYS A 77 12.11 -14.68 -3.02
C LYS A 77 10.97 -13.92 -3.68
N ILE A 78 11.27 -13.06 -4.66
CA ILE A 78 10.28 -12.25 -5.35
C ILE A 78 10.04 -12.88 -6.74
N PRO A 79 8.82 -13.32 -7.02
CA PRO A 79 8.50 -13.88 -8.33
C PRO A 79 8.61 -12.83 -9.46
N PRO A 80 9.12 -13.19 -10.64
CA PRO A 80 9.27 -12.24 -11.76
C PRO A 80 7.97 -11.58 -12.23
N GLU A 81 6.82 -12.24 -12.06
CA GLU A 81 5.49 -11.72 -12.42
C GLU A 81 5.09 -10.45 -11.65
N VAL A 82 5.77 -10.14 -10.55
CA VAL A 82 5.55 -8.90 -9.80
C VAL A 82 5.91 -7.67 -10.64
N ILE A 83 6.84 -7.78 -11.59
CA ILE A 83 7.27 -6.67 -12.46
C ILE A 83 6.10 -6.20 -13.34
N SER A 84 5.31 -7.12 -13.89
CA SER A 84 4.18 -6.77 -14.75
C SER A 84 3.04 -6.06 -14.02
N LEU A 85 2.93 -6.23 -12.70
CA LEU A 85 1.94 -5.52 -11.88
C LEU A 85 2.33 -4.06 -11.63
N ILE A 86 3.64 -3.76 -11.60
CA ILE A 86 4.16 -2.42 -11.30
C ILE A 86 4.29 -1.59 -12.58
N ALA A 87 4.51 -2.23 -13.73
CA ALA A 87 4.70 -1.54 -15.01
C ALA A 87 3.41 -0.99 -15.64
N CYS A 88 2.23 -1.31 -15.08
CA CYS A 88 0.92 -0.92 -15.62
C CYS A 88 0.34 0.38 -15.04
N ASP A 89 1.00 0.98 -14.03
CA ASP A 89 0.57 2.23 -13.37
C ASP A 89 1.48 3.43 -13.70
#